data_AF-A0A0F5VWH8-F1
#
_entry.id   AF-A0A0F5VWH8-F1
#
_cell.length_a   1.000
_cell.length_b   1.000
_cell.length_c   1.000
_cell.angle_alpha   90.00
_cell.angle_beta   90.00
_cell.angle_gamma   90.00
#
_symmetry.space_group_name_H-M   'P 1'
#
loop_
_entity.id
_entity.type
_entity.pdbx_description
1 polymer ?
#
loop_
_entity_poly.entity_id
_entity_poly.type
_entity_poly.pdbx_seq_one_letter_code
_entity_poly.pdbx_strand_id
1 'polypeptide(L)'
;MSLSGSPTVRGLSSARRFLRNSPSSLRGILLVMLPSMTPKAPGKAGRFSSQDESLPGWVSPLFAHATAAAAAWGPIEILQYSPVPRADFMKPVLDTGADDLDAPLSFSVKGPVTAVNAVLPGMRELGRGTLLFVNGGSAVRPHPDRAGTSIAFAAESAYARMLHDALAPQNIHAAQLIIPGAIRPDAEHSSPDALAQRLYAIHRERDGFRHYAEPLPD
;
A
#
# COMPACT_ATOMS: atom_id res chain seq x y z
N MET A 1 7.90 13.43 27.62
CA MET A 1 7.74 12.11 28.26
C MET A 1 7.47 11.08 27.16
N SER A 2 8.41 10.16 26.99
CA SER A 2 8.42 9.12 25.96
C SER A 2 7.44 8.00 26.33
N LEU A 3 6.51 7.66 25.43
CA LEU A 3 5.76 6.41 25.49
C LEU A 3 5.87 5.68 24.16
N SER A 4 6.81 4.74 24.17
CA SER A 4 7.01 3.66 23.21
C SER A 4 5.71 2.85 23.04
N GLY A 5 4.96 3.14 21.97
CA GLY A 5 3.80 2.37 21.54
C GLY A 5 4.15 1.48 20.35
N SER A 6 4.22 0.17 20.59
CA SER A 6 4.67 -0.88 19.67
C SER A 6 4.06 -0.77 18.24
N PRO A 7 4.82 -1.12 17.17
CA PRO A 7 4.32 -1.23 15.80
C PRO A 7 3.15 -2.22 15.60
N THR A 8 2.72 -2.96 16.64
CA THR A 8 1.74 -4.06 16.66
C THR A 8 0.32 -3.74 16.17
N VAL A 9 -0.11 -2.48 16.15
CA VAL A 9 -1.53 -2.14 15.97
C VAL A 9 -1.85 -1.54 14.57
N ARG A 10 -0.84 -1.27 13.74
CA ARG A 10 -0.96 -0.23 12.69
C ARG A 10 -1.51 -0.68 11.32
N GLY A 11 -1.47 -1.97 10.97
CA GLY A 11 -2.01 -2.49 9.69
C GLY A 11 -3.25 -3.39 9.81
N LEU A 12 -3.63 -3.80 11.02
CA LEU A 12 -4.53 -4.96 11.22
C LEU A 12 -6.04 -4.67 11.15
N SER A 13 -6.49 -3.45 11.44
CA SER A 13 -7.94 -3.17 11.45
C SER A 13 -8.49 -2.96 10.04
N SER A 14 -7.69 -2.41 9.14
CA SER A 14 -8.18 -1.91 7.86
C SER A 14 -8.59 -3.02 6.90
N ALA A 15 -7.76 -4.06 6.76
CA ALA A 15 -8.04 -5.23 5.93
C ALA A 15 -9.29 -6.02 6.34
N ARG A 16 -9.42 -6.33 7.64
CA ARG A 16 -10.54 -7.11 8.19
C ARG A 16 -11.86 -6.34 8.11
N ARG A 17 -11.83 -5.01 8.16
CA ARG A 17 -13.02 -4.15 8.09
C ARG A 17 -13.39 -3.79 6.65
N PHE A 18 -12.39 -3.63 5.78
CA PHE A 18 -12.59 -3.57 4.33
C PHE A 18 -13.41 -4.78 3.87
N LEU A 19 -12.99 -6.00 4.23
CA LEU A 19 -13.70 -7.25 3.91
C LEU A 19 -15.11 -7.35 4.52
N ARG A 20 -15.34 -6.74 5.69
CA ARG A 20 -16.65 -6.77 6.37
C ARG A 20 -17.70 -5.94 5.63
N ASN A 21 -17.27 -4.89 4.94
CA ASN A 21 -18.14 -3.99 4.18
C ASN A 21 -18.24 -4.38 2.70
N SER A 22 -17.46 -5.37 2.26
CA SER A 22 -17.42 -5.86 0.89
C SER A 22 -18.67 -6.69 0.54
N PRO A 23 -19.39 -6.40 -0.57
CA PRO A 23 -20.41 -7.30 -1.08
C PRO A 23 -19.84 -8.69 -1.41
N SER A 24 -20.69 -9.71 -1.33
CA SER A 24 -20.34 -11.12 -1.62
C SER A 24 -19.84 -11.37 -3.05
N SER A 25 -20.01 -10.39 -3.95
CA SER A 25 -19.53 -10.42 -5.35
C SER A 25 -18.03 -10.11 -5.51
N LEU A 26 -17.34 -9.61 -4.48
CA LEU A 26 -15.92 -9.23 -4.56
C LEU A 26 -14.99 -10.45 -4.72
N ARG A 27 -14.15 -10.42 -5.76
CA ARG A 27 -13.22 -11.50 -6.09
C ARG A 27 -11.82 -11.19 -5.54
N GLY A 28 -11.53 -11.62 -4.31
CA GLY A 28 -10.18 -11.60 -3.74
C GLY A 28 -9.60 -10.21 -3.44
N ILE A 29 -8.93 -10.08 -2.29
CA ILE A 29 -8.18 -8.88 -1.92
C ILE A 29 -6.76 -9.32 -1.55
N LEU A 30 -5.77 -8.74 -2.22
CA LEU A 30 -4.36 -8.89 -1.88
C LEU A 30 -3.88 -7.65 -1.12
N LEU A 31 -3.42 -7.87 0.10
CA LEU A 31 -2.85 -6.84 0.95
C LEU A 31 -1.35 -7.10 1.10
N VAL A 32 -0.55 -6.14 0.67
CA VAL A 32 0.90 -6.13 0.91
C VAL A 32 1.17 -5.21 2.10
N MET A 33 1.48 -5.81 3.26
CA MET A 33 1.73 -5.12 4.53
C MET A 33 2.91 -5.75 5.29
N LEU A 34 3.74 -4.92 5.94
CA LEU A 34 4.82 -5.36 6.85
C LEU A 34 4.29 -5.83 8.22
N PRO A 35 5.08 -6.55 9.07
CA PRO A 35 4.52 -7.29 10.20
C PRO A 35 4.22 -6.35 11.36
N SER A 36 3.09 -6.61 12.02
CA SER A 36 3.20 -7.14 13.39
C SER A 36 1.92 -7.92 13.79
N MET A 37 2.08 -9.23 13.90
CA MET A 37 1.13 -10.25 14.39
C MET A 37 -0.12 -10.57 13.54
N THR A 38 -0.54 -11.81 13.69
CA THR A 38 -1.55 -12.56 12.93
C THR A 38 -2.91 -12.49 13.60
N PRO A 39 -4.00 -12.38 12.81
CA PRO A 39 -5.19 -13.16 13.17
C PRO A 39 -5.99 -13.63 11.94
N LYS A 40 -6.36 -14.92 11.98
CA LYS A 40 -7.19 -15.69 11.02
C LYS A 40 -8.47 -14.92 10.64
N ALA A 41 -8.65 -14.48 9.39
CA ALA A 41 -9.87 -13.80 8.94
C ALA A 41 -10.80 -14.77 8.19
N PRO A 42 -12.14 -14.72 8.38
CA PRO A 42 -13.08 -15.43 7.53
C PRO A 42 -13.33 -14.65 6.22
N GLY A 43 -13.12 -15.29 5.07
CA GLY A 43 -13.24 -14.74 3.71
C GLY A 43 -12.04 -15.09 2.82
N LYS A 44 -12.19 -15.06 1.49
CA LYS A 44 -11.09 -15.28 0.52
C LYS A 44 -10.18 -14.03 0.47
N ALA A 45 -9.43 -13.83 1.55
CA ALA A 45 -8.42 -12.80 1.64
C ALA A 45 -7.13 -13.47 2.09
N GLY A 46 -6.02 -12.99 1.58
CA GLY A 46 -4.77 -13.34 2.21
C GLY A 46 -3.68 -12.35 1.90
N ARG A 47 -2.59 -12.65 2.57
CA ARG A 47 -1.61 -11.67 2.98
C ARG A 47 -0.26 -12.21 2.57
N PHE A 48 0.58 -11.33 2.03
CA PHE A 48 2.02 -11.54 2.02
C PHE A 48 2.62 -10.84 3.23
N SER A 49 3.48 -11.54 3.98
CA SER A 49 4.21 -10.97 5.11
C SER A 49 5.71 -10.98 4.81
N SER A 50 6.30 -9.80 4.92
CA SER A 50 7.61 -9.37 4.42
C SER A 50 8.83 -9.78 5.25
N GLN A 51 8.89 -10.97 5.85
CA GLN A 51 10.11 -11.34 6.59
C GLN A 51 11.37 -11.44 5.69
N ASP A 52 11.20 -11.43 4.36
CA ASP A 52 12.29 -11.51 3.37
C ASP A 52 12.73 -10.17 2.74
N GLU A 53 12.10 -9.03 3.03
CA GLU A 53 12.34 -7.78 2.26
C GLU A 53 13.70 -7.09 2.50
N SER A 54 14.40 -7.46 3.57
CA SER A 54 15.80 -7.03 3.79
C SER A 54 16.82 -7.87 3.02
N LEU A 55 16.39 -8.95 2.36
CA LEU A 55 17.28 -9.83 1.61
C LEU A 55 17.40 -9.35 0.16
N PRO A 56 18.60 -9.40 -0.44
CA PRO A 56 18.75 -9.28 -1.88
C PRO A 56 17.79 -10.25 -2.60
N GLY A 57 16.97 -9.74 -3.53
CA GLY A 57 16.09 -10.56 -4.35
C GLY A 57 14.67 -10.81 -3.82
N TRP A 58 14.23 -10.14 -2.74
CA TRP A 58 12.88 -10.29 -2.15
C TRP A 58 11.69 -10.06 -3.11
N VAL A 59 11.93 -9.34 -4.20
CA VAL A 59 10.94 -9.06 -5.25
C VAL A 59 10.43 -10.36 -5.88
N SER A 60 11.29 -11.36 -6.06
CA SER A 60 10.90 -12.67 -6.60
C SER A 60 9.94 -13.44 -5.66
N PRO A 61 10.22 -13.56 -4.35
CA PRO A 61 9.24 -14.04 -3.37
C PRO A 61 7.91 -13.28 -3.35
N LEU A 62 7.91 -11.95 -3.45
CA LEU A 62 6.67 -11.16 -3.53
C LEU A 62 5.82 -11.58 -4.74
N PHE A 63 6.46 -11.68 -5.92
CA PHE A 63 5.78 -12.13 -7.13
C PHE A 63 5.21 -13.53 -6.98
N ALA A 64 6.02 -14.48 -6.50
CA ALA A 64 5.62 -15.87 -6.29
C ALA A 64 4.43 -15.98 -5.33
N HIS A 65 4.39 -15.18 -4.27
CA HIS A 65 3.27 -15.21 -3.33
C HIS A 65 2.01 -14.56 -3.87
N ALA A 66 2.14 -13.44 -4.58
CA ALA A 66 1.01 -12.77 -5.23
C ALA A 66 0.37 -13.67 -6.31
N THR A 67 1.19 -14.35 -7.10
CA THR A 67 0.72 -15.33 -8.09
C THR A 67 0.11 -16.58 -7.44
N ALA A 68 0.71 -17.10 -6.37
CA ALA A 68 0.13 -18.21 -5.61
C ALA A 68 -1.22 -17.85 -4.99
N ALA A 69 -1.38 -16.62 -4.48
CA ALA A 69 -2.65 -16.12 -3.97
C ALA A 69 -3.73 -16.06 -5.07
N ALA A 70 -3.38 -15.54 -6.25
CA ALA A 70 -4.28 -15.52 -7.40
C ALA A 70 -4.67 -16.94 -7.85
N ALA A 71 -3.72 -17.88 -7.87
CA ALA A 71 -4.00 -19.28 -8.20
C ALA A 71 -4.94 -19.95 -7.18
N ALA A 72 -4.78 -19.65 -5.88
CA ALA A 72 -5.57 -20.27 -4.82
C ALA A 72 -7.00 -19.70 -4.71
N TRP A 73 -7.20 -18.40 -4.99
CA TRP A 73 -8.48 -17.73 -4.73
C TRP A 73 -9.26 -17.37 -6.00
N GLY A 74 -8.61 -17.44 -7.16
CA GLY A 74 -9.07 -16.86 -8.41
C GLY A 74 -8.54 -15.42 -8.60
N PRO A 75 -8.94 -14.76 -9.70
CA PRO A 75 -8.49 -13.40 -10.00
C PRO A 75 -8.64 -12.43 -8.83
N ILE A 76 -7.58 -11.66 -8.56
CA ILE A 76 -7.56 -10.63 -7.51
C ILE A 76 -8.14 -9.33 -8.08
N GLU A 77 -9.24 -8.87 -7.48
CA GLU A 77 -9.95 -7.65 -7.90
C GLU A 77 -9.36 -6.40 -7.25
N ILE A 78 -8.76 -6.52 -6.05
CA ILE A 78 -8.22 -5.38 -5.31
C ILE A 78 -6.82 -5.70 -4.81
N LEU A 79 -5.87 -4.82 -5.16
CA LEU A 79 -4.54 -4.77 -4.56
C LEU A 79 -4.43 -3.51 -3.71
N GLN A 80 -4.07 -3.67 -2.45
CA GLN A 80 -3.63 -2.57 -1.59
C GLN A 80 -2.14 -2.74 -1.29
N TYR A 81 -1.35 -1.76 -1.72
CA TYR A 81 0.07 -1.62 -1.42
C TYR A 81 0.25 -0.54 -0.35
N SER A 82 0.49 -0.97 0.89
CA SER A 82 0.60 -0.05 2.05
C SER A 82 1.65 -0.48 3.07
N PRO A 83 2.88 -0.84 2.65
CA PRO A 83 3.91 -1.23 3.60
C PRO A 83 4.46 0.01 4.35
N VAL A 84 4.88 -0.18 5.59
CA VAL A 84 5.40 0.92 6.43
C VAL A 84 6.89 1.12 6.13
N PRO A 85 7.35 2.32 5.74
CA PRO A 85 8.78 2.56 5.48
C PRO A 85 9.64 2.21 6.69
N ARG A 86 10.81 1.66 6.44
CA ARG A 86 11.78 1.37 7.49
C ARG A 86 12.42 2.65 8.01
N ALA A 87 12.82 2.64 9.28
CA ALA A 87 13.43 3.81 9.92
C ALA A 87 14.75 4.24 9.24
N ASP A 88 15.50 3.29 8.70
CA ASP A 88 16.77 3.56 8.00
C ASP A 88 16.59 4.22 6.62
N PHE A 89 15.36 4.31 6.11
CA PHE A 89 15.05 5.10 4.89
C PHE A 89 14.90 6.61 5.19
N MET A 90 14.99 7.00 6.46
CA MET A 90 14.71 8.36 6.94
C MET A 90 16.00 9.08 7.36
N LYS A 91 16.96 9.15 6.45
CA LYS A 91 18.20 9.93 6.63
C LYS A 91 18.02 11.38 6.18
N PRO A 92 18.77 12.34 6.76
CA PRO A 92 18.93 13.68 6.20
C PRO A 92 19.45 13.65 4.77
N VAL A 93 18.94 14.52 3.92
CA VAL A 93 19.28 14.57 2.49
C VAL A 93 20.77 14.81 2.23
N LEU A 94 21.43 15.60 3.09
CA LEU A 94 22.86 15.89 2.96
C LEU A 94 23.75 14.69 3.39
N ASP A 95 23.19 13.75 4.13
CA ASP A 95 23.87 12.52 4.59
C ASP A 95 23.45 11.28 3.79
N THR A 96 22.65 11.47 2.73
CA THR A 96 22.10 10.38 1.90
C THR A 96 22.95 10.20 0.65
N GLY A 97 23.65 9.07 0.56
CA GLY A 97 24.37 8.64 -0.63
C GLY A 97 23.50 7.81 -1.58
N ALA A 98 24.06 7.44 -2.73
CA ALA A 98 23.35 6.64 -3.74
C ALA A 98 22.91 5.27 -3.20
N ASP A 99 23.79 4.58 -2.48
CA ASP A 99 23.53 3.23 -1.92
C ASP A 99 22.39 3.23 -0.89
N ASP A 100 22.17 4.36 -0.20
CA ASP A 100 21.05 4.51 0.74
C ASP A 100 19.69 4.48 0.04
N LEU A 101 19.63 4.66 -1.29
CA LEU A 101 18.40 4.69 -2.08
C LEU A 101 17.99 3.32 -2.61
N ASP A 102 18.89 2.32 -2.63
CA ASP A 102 18.60 1.00 -3.19
C ASP A 102 17.44 0.32 -2.47
N ALA A 103 17.45 0.31 -1.14
CA ALA A 103 16.40 -0.30 -0.34
C ALA A 103 15.06 0.47 -0.42
N PRO A 104 15.00 1.81 -0.24
CA PRO A 104 13.78 2.58 -0.44
C PRO A 104 13.17 2.43 -1.84
N LEU A 105 13.98 2.44 -2.90
CA LEU A 105 13.50 2.29 -4.28
C LEU A 105 13.06 0.87 -4.57
N SER A 106 13.79 -0.14 -4.09
CA SER A 106 13.34 -1.52 -4.17
C SER A 106 11.97 -1.67 -3.51
N PHE A 107 11.83 -1.11 -2.31
CA PHE A 107 10.62 -1.15 -1.49
C PHE A 107 9.42 -0.40 -2.09
N SER A 108 9.57 0.85 -2.49
CA SER A 108 8.44 1.69 -2.91
C SER A 108 8.25 1.76 -4.43
N VAL A 109 9.15 1.16 -5.22
CA VAL A 109 9.05 1.15 -6.68
C VAL A 109 9.01 -0.27 -7.24
N LYS A 110 10.03 -1.09 -6.96
CA LYS A 110 10.09 -2.46 -7.51
C LYS A 110 9.02 -3.37 -6.89
N GLY A 111 8.73 -3.20 -5.61
CA GLY A 111 7.65 -3.86 -4.89
C GLY A 111 6.27 -3.65 -5.53
N PRO A 112 5.76 -2.41 -5.64
CA PRO A 112 4.45 -2.16 -6.23
C PRO A 112 4.39 -2.58 -7.71
N VAL A 113 5.44 -2.35 -8.50
CA VAL A 113 5.50 -2.82 -9.90
C VAL A 113 5.29 -4.33 -9.98
N THR A 114 5.96 -5.07 -9.10
CA THR A 114 5.87 -6.52 -9.05
C THR A 114 4.50 -7.01 -8.61
N ALA A 115 3.93 -6.39 -7.57
CA ALA A 115 2.59 -6.74 -7.10
C ALA A 115 1.53 -6.48 -8.19
N VAL A 116 1.63 -5.35 -8.90
CA VAL A 116 0.73 -5.02 -10.01
C VAL A 116 0.87 -6.03 -11.15
N ASN A 117 2.10 -6.37 -11.56
CA ASN A 117 2.33 -7.35 -12.63
C ASN A 117 1.71 -8.71 -12.30
N ALA A 118 1.70 -9.12 -11.03
CA ALA A 118 1.11 -10.38 -10.61
C ALA A 118 -0.42 -10.39 -10.67
N VAL A 119 -1.10 -9.28 -10.36
CA VAL A 119 -2.57 -9.22 -10.28
C VAL A 119 -3.26 -8.70 -11.54
N LEU A 120 -2.56 -7.90 -12.35
CA LEU A 120 -3.13 -7.20 -13.50
C LEU A 120 -3.76 -8.14 -14.55
N PRO A 121 -3.18 -9.31 -14.89
CA PRO A 121 -3.84 -10.26 -15.79
C PRO A 121 -5.22 -10.68 -15.29
N GLY A 122 -5.35 -10.97 -14.00
CA GLY A 122 -6.63 -11.33 -13.39
C GLY A 122 -7.64 -10.17 -13.38
N MET A 123 -7.20 -8.94 -13.11
CA MET A 123 -8.07 -7.76 -13.20
C MET A 123 -8.59 -7.52 -14.63
N ARG A 124 -7.75 -7.79 -15.64
CA ARG A 124 -8.15 -7.72 -17.05
C ARG A 124 -9.16 -8.81 -17.42
N GLU A 125 -8.96 -10.04 -16.94
CA GLU A 125 -9.92 -11.13 -17.09
C GLU A 125 -11.28 -10.77 -16.45
N LEU A 126 -11.26 -10.14 -15.28
CA LEU A 126 -12.47 -9.65 -14.62
C LEU A 126 -13.13 -8.46 -15.32
N GLY A 127 -12.42 -7.80 -16.25
CA GLY A 127 -12.83 -6.53 -16.86
C GLY A 127 -12.95 -5.38 -15.85
N ARG A 128 -12.36 -5.54 -14.65
CA ARG A 128 -12.38 -4.55 -13.57
C ARG A 128 -11.29 -4.81 -12.54
N GLY A 129 -10.91 -3.77 -11.82
CA GLY A 129 -10.02 -3.90 -10.66
C GLY A 129 -9.74 -2.58 -9.96
N THR A 130 -9.07 -2.66 -8.81
CA THR A 130 -8.60 -1.50 -8.07
C THR A 130 -7.18 -1.70 -7.52
N LEU A 131 -6.32 -0.72 -7.75
CA LEU A 131 -4.95 -0.63 -7.24
C LEU A 131 -4.89 0.57 -6.26
N LEU A 132 -4.65 0.30 -4.99
CA LEU A 132 -4.58 1.32 -3.94
C LEU A 132 -3.16 1.43 -3.42
N PHE A 133 -2.55 2.60 -3.59
CA PHE A 133 -1.22 2.91 -3.06
C PHE A 133 -1.37 3.82 -1.83
N VAL A 134 -0.76 3.45 -0.71
CA VAL A 134 -0.89 4.21 0.55
C VAL A 134 0.48 4.71 0.97
N ASN A 135 0.62 6.02 1.08
CA ASN A 135 1.87 6.69 1.40
C ASN A 135 1.71 7.71 2.52
N GLY A 136 2.85 8.16 3.05
CA GLY A 136 2.92 9.29 3.98
C GLY A 136 2.90 10.64 3.27
N GLY A 137 2.75 11.72 4.04
CA GLY A 137 2.75 13.11 3.53
C GLY A 137 3.99 13.49 2.70
N SER A 138 5.13 12.82 2.93
CA SER A 138 6.37 13.04 2.18
C SER A 138 6.30 12.67 0.69
N ALA A 139 5.26 11.92 0.28
CA ALA A 139 4.95 11.68 -1.13
C ALA A 139 4.52 12.94 -1.88
N VAL A 140 4.01 13.94 -1.15
CA VAL A 140 3.51 15.21 -1.72
C VAL A 140 4.44 16.37 -1.36
N ARG A 141 4.89 16.44 -0.10
CA ARG A 141 5.86 17.44 0.36
C ARG A 141 7.09 16.75 0.92
N PRO A 142 8.17 16.60 0.12
CA PRO A 142 9.41 15.97 0.57
C PRO A 142 9.94 16.58 1.86
N HIS A 143 10.47 15.73 2.75
CA HIS A 143 11.00 16.15 4.04
C HIS A 143 12.53 16.00 4.04
N PRO A 144 13.31 17.04 4.39
CA PRO A 144 14.78 17.01 4.32
C PRO A 144 15.39 15.91 5.19
N ASP A 145 14.81 15.62 6.35
CA ASP A 145 15.25 14.53 7.24
C ASP A 145 14.76 13.13 6.85
N ARG A 146 14.09 12.97 5.69
CA ARG A 146 13.51 11.70 5.26
C ARG A 146 13.76 11.46 3.77
N ALA A 147 15.00 11.62 3.33
CA ALA A 147 15.35 11.65 1.92
C ALA A 147 14.94 10.37 1.17
N GLY A 148 15.38 9.19 1.65
CA GLY A 148 15.07 7.91 1.01
C GLY A 148 13.57 7.66 0.87
N THR A 149 12.80 7.90 1.93
CA THR A 149 11.32 7.78 1.87
C THR A 149 10.69 8.82 0.95
N SER A 150 11.13 10.08 0.99
CA SER A 150 10.56 11.15 0.16
C SER A 150 10.79 10.89 -1.33
N ILE A 151 12.01 10.50 -1.70
CA ILE A 151 12.38 10.16 -3.08
C ILE A 151 11.59 8.94 -3.55
N ALA A 152 11.56 7.87 -2.75
CA ALA A 152 10.90 6.64 -3.13
C ALA A 152 9.37 6.80 -3.25
N PHE A 153 8.75 7.58 -2.36
CA PHE A 153 7.31 7.87 -2.44
C PHE A 153 6.95 8.81 -3.59
N ALA A 154 7.82 9.74 -3.97
CA ALA A 154 7.62 10.54 -5.18
C ALA A 154 7.65 9.64 -6.43
N ALA A 155 8.59 8.69 -6.49
CA ALA A 155 8.66 7.70 -7.56
C ALA A 155 7.43 6.77 -7.59
N GLU A 156 6.98 6.28 -6.43
CA GLU A 156 5.75 5.48 -6.32
C GLU A 156 4.52 6.28 -6.77
N SER A 157 4.43 7.56 -6.39
CA SER A 157 3.34 8.45 -6.80
C SER A 157 3.30 8.63 -8.31
N ALA A 158 4.47 8.79 -8.95
CA ALA A 158 4.57 8.88 -10.40
C ALA A 158 4.11 7.57 -11.06
N TYR A 159 4.55 6.42 -10.55
CA TYR A 159 4.11 5.11 -11.03
C TYR A 159 2.59 4.91 -10.91
N ALA A 160 2.03 5.19 -9.74
CA ALA A 160 0.60 5.09 -9.48
C ALA A 160 -0.22 6.02 -10.40
N ARG A 161 0.28 7.23 -10.68
CA ARG A 161 -0.37 8.17 -11.61
C ARG A 161 -0.37 7.62 -13.03
N MET A 162 0.76 7.10 -13.51
CA MET A 162 0.82 6.48 -14.84
C MET A 162 -0.15 5.29 -14.97
N LEU A 163 -0.27 4.47 -13.92
CA LEU A 163 -1.26 3.38 -13.89
C LEU A 163 -2.69 3.90 -13.94
N HIS A 164 -3.00 4.96 -13.19
CA HIS A 164 -4.33 5.58 -13.17
C HIS A 164 -4.76 5.98 -14.58
N ASP A 165 -3.86 6.61 -15.35
CA ASP A 165 -4.12 7.02 -16.72
C ASP A 165 -4.20 5.84 -17.69
N ALA A 166 -3.21 4.94 -17.65
CA ALA A 166 -3.09 3.86 -18.61
C ALA A 166 -4.19 2.79 -18.47
N LEU A 167 -4.73 2.60 -17.27
CA LEU A 167 -5.68 1.53 -16.96
C LEU A 167 -7.14 2.00 -16.91
N ALA A 168 -7.40 3.31 -16.93
CA ALA A 168 -8.76 3.85 -16.96
C ALA A 168 -9.62 3.30 -18.12
N PRO A 169 -9.13 3.20 -19.38
CA PRO A 169 -9.89 2.61 -20.49
C PRO A 169 -10.22 1.11 -20.31
N GLN A 170 -9.48 0.42 -19.43
CA GLN A 170 -9.66 -1.00 -19.12
C GLN A 170 -10.58 -1.23 -17.92
N ASN A 171 -11.23 -0.17 -17.42
CA ASN A 171 -12.07 -0.22 -16.23
C ASN A 171 -11.31 -0.72 -14.99
N ILE A 172 -10.02 -0.43 -14.88
CA ILE A 172 -9.19 -0.73 -13.71
C ILE A 172 -8.74 0.61 -13.10
N HIS A 173 -9.07 0.83 -11.83
CA HIS A 173 -8.85 2.11 -11.17
C HIS A 173 -7.57 2.04 -10.34
N ALA A 174 -6.65 2.98 -10.52
CA ALA A 174 -5.51 3.15 -9.63
C ALA A 174 -5.66 4.48 -8.87
N ALA A 175 -5.44 4.46 -7.57
CA ALA A 175 -5.53 5.64 -6.72
C ALA A 175 -4.51 5.61 -5.59
N GLN A 176 -4.24 6.79 -5.07
CA GLN A 176 -3.30 7.03 -3.99
C GLN A 176 -4.01 7.64 -2.79
N LEU A 177 -3.79 7.06 -1.61
CA LEU A 177 -4.19 7.65 -0.33
C LEU A 177 -2.95 8.17 0.40
N ILE A 178 -2.94 9.47 0.68
CA ILE A 178 -1.92 10.12 1.50
C ILE A 178 -2.38 10.18 2.95
N ILE A 179 -1.53 9.72 3.86
CA ILE A 179 -1.70 9.82 5.31
C ILE A 179 -0.60 10.75 5.84
N PRO A 180 -0.87 12.07 6.00
CA PRO A 180 0.17 13.01 6.44
C PRO A 180 0.65 12.77 7.87
N GLY A 181 -0.27 12.35 8.74
CA GLY A 181 -0.07 12.23 10.18
C GLY A 181 0.17 10.80 10.69
N ALA A 182 0.19 10.68 12.01
CA ALA A 182 0.31 9.39 12.67
C ALA A 182 -1.03 8.65 12.68
N ILE A 183 -0.99 7.35 12.36
CA ILE A 183 -2.13 6.46 12.51
C ILE A 183 -2.30 6.12 13.99
N ARG A 184 -3.43 6.53 14.58
CA ARG A 184 -3.76 6.27 15.99
C ARG A 184 -5.16 5.66 16.13
N PRO A 185 -5.38 4.71 17.06
CA PRO A 185 -6.70 4.10 17.23
C PRO A 185 -7.84 5.09 17.49
N ASP A 186 -7.54 6.20 18.15
CA ASP A 186 -8.48 7.24 18.57
C ASP A 186 -8.55 8.45 17.61
N ALA A 187 -7.80 8.45 16.52
CA ALA A 187 -7.83 9.55 15.56
C ALA A 187 -9.11 9.52 14.71
N GLU A 188 -9.72 10.69 14.51
CA GLU A 188 -10.99 10.81 13.77
C GLU A 188 -10.87 10.33 12.31
N HIS A 189 -9.83 10.77 11.60
CA HIS A 189 -9.69 10.49 10.17
C HIS A 189 -8.54 9.54 9.84
N SER A 190 -7.52 9.45 10.70
CA SER A 190 -6.36 8.57 10.54
C SER A 190 -6.40 7.34 11.44
N SER A 191 -7.54 7.02 12.08
CA SER A 191 -7.69 5.71 12.73
C SER A 191 -7.68 4.59 11.69
N PRO A 192 -7.20 3.39 12.07
CA PRO A 192 -7.23 2.22 11.20
C PRO A 192 -8.62 1.95 10.58
N ASP A 193 -9.69 2.23 11.33
CA ASP A 193 -11.08 2.05 10.89
C ASP A 193 -11.49 3.12 9.86
N ALA A 194 -11.20 4.39 10.13
CA ALA A 194 -11.46 5.49 9.20
C ALA A 194 -10.70 5.30 7.88
N LEU A 195 -9.43 4.90 7.95
CA LEU A 195 -8.61 4.59 6.77
C LEU A 195 -9.18 3.41 5.96
N ALA A 196 -9.67 2.37 6.63
CA ALA A 196 -10.34 1.25 5.97
C ALA A 196 -11.56 1.70 5.17
N GLN A 197 -12.40 2.53 5.80
CA GLN A 197 -13.59 3.08 5.17
C GLN A 197 -13.23 3.98 4.00
N ARG A 198 -12.19 4.81 4.15
CA ARG A 198 -11.71 5.69 3.07
C ARG A 198 -11.20 4.89 1.88
N LEU A 199 -10.38 3.86 2.10
CA LEU A 199 -9.90 2.97 1.03
C LEU A 199 -11.04 2.25 0.32
N TYR A 200 -12.05 1.82 1.07
CA TYR A 200 -13.25 1.19 0.50
C TYR A 200 -14.08 2.19 -0.32
N ALA A 201 -14.23 3.43 0.17
CA ALA A 201 -14.89 4.50 -0.58
C ALA A 201 -14.17 4.77 -1.91
N ILE A 202 -12.83 4.89 -1.90
CA ILE A 202 -12.02 5.06 -3.12
C ILE A 202 -12.28 3.92 -4.11
N HIS A 203 -12.29 2.67 -3.63
CA HIS A 203 -12.60 1.51 -4.49
C HIS A 203 -14.01 1.57 -5.10
N ARG A 204 -15.01 2.06 -4.36
CA ARG A 204 -16.40 2.12 -4.83
C ARG A 204 -16.69 3.30 -5.74
N GLU A 205 -16.22 4.48 -5.36
CA GLU A 205 -16.47 5.76 -6.02
C GLU A 205 -15.60 5.91 -7.26
N ARG A 206 -14.34 5.43 -7.19
CA ARG A 206 -13.38 5.37 -8.30
C ARG A 206 -13.12 6.73 -8.94
N ASP A 207 -13.13 7.78 -8.12
CA ASP A 207 -13.00 9.17 -8.53
C ASP A 207 -11.58 9.69 -8.30
N GLY A 208 -11.06 10.48 -9.24
CA GLY A 208 -9.77 11.12 -9.08
C GLY A 208 -8.59 10.15 -8.88
N PHE A 209 -7.42 10.71 -8.57
CA PHE A 209 -6.20 9.93 -8.36
C PHE A 209 -5.71 10.00 -6.93
N ARG A 210 -5.64 11.20 -6.36
CA ARG A 210 -5.04 11.44 -5.04
C ARG A 210 -6.08 11.84 -4.02
N HIS A 211 -6.11 11.10 -2.93
CA HIS A 211 -6.94 11.33 -1.78
C HIS A 211 -6.07 11.57 -0.54
N TYR A 212 -6.66 12.21 0.44
CA TYR A 212 -6.01 12.51 1.71
C TYR A 212 -6.86 11.96 2.84
N ALA A 213 -6.22 11.36 3.83
CA ALA A 213 -6.88 10.99 5.09
C ALA A 213 -7.21 12.26 5.89
N GLU A 214 -6.29 13.22 5.90
CA GLU A 214 -6.37 14.50 6.61
C GLU A 214 -5.70 15.59 5.76
N PRO A 215 -6.03 16.88 5.97
CA PRO A 215 -5.30 17.97 5.33
C PRO A 215 -3.79 17.85 5.55
N LEU A 216 -3.04 18.22 4.53
CA LEU A 216 -1.59 18.29 4.58
C LEU A 216 -1.18 19.44 5.53
N PRO A 217 -0.53 19.19 6.69
CA PRO A 217 -0.22 20.23 7.68
C PRO A 217 0.82 21.21 7.15
N ASP A 218 0.58 22.53 7.18
CA ASP A 218 1.42 23.56 6.56
C ASP A 218 2.95 23.34 6.63
#